data_AF-A0A800BN17-F1
#
_entry.id   AF-A0A800BN17-F1
#
_cell.length_a   1.000
_cell.length_b   1.000
_cell.length_c   1.000
_cell.angle_alpha   90.00
_cell.angle_beta   90.00
_cell.angle_gamma   90.00
#
_symmetry.space_group_name_H-M   'P 1'
#
loop_
_entity.id
_entity.type
_entity.pdbx_description
1 polymer ?
#
loop_
_entity_poly.entity_id
_entity_poly.type
_entity_poly.pdbx_seq_one_letter_code
_entity_poly.pdbx_strand_id
1 'polypeptide(L)'
;MGSKTKEVRLAQKAYWESKLKERLQDLAQKGVETQKAARDPQVRHLRAKLRETAARIEAIEAIERKNQEMAQKKAQKEAQPKKSPKAKKRKAEEEKQVLSKRQQKKQKKKQQKAKG
;
A
#
# COMPACT_ATOMS: atom_id res chain seq x y z
N MET A 1 -2.20 1.48 20.47
CA MET A 1 -3.20 2.54 20.17
C MET A 1 -4.43 1.91 19.50
N GLY A 2 -5.44 1.50 20.28
CA GLY A 2 -6.60 0.76 19.77
C GLY A 2 -7.47 1.53 18.76
N SER A 3 -7.44 2.87 18.78
CA SER A 3 -8.26 3.72 17.90
C SER A 3 -7.91 3.68 16.41
N LYS A 4 -6.86 2.94 16.02
CA LYS A 4 -6.38 2.84 14.63
C LYS A 4 -6.65 1.48 13.98
N THR A 5 -7.22 0.52 14.70
CA THR A 5 -7.52 -0.80 14.13
C THR A 5 -8.72 -0.75 13.19
N LYS A 6 -8.74 -1.67 12.21
CA LYS A 6 -9.85 -1.82 11.27
C LYS A 6 -11.18 -2.05 11.98
N GLU A 7 -11.19 -2.92 12.99
CA GLU A 7 -12.36 -3.26 13.80
C GLU A 7 -12.99 -2.02 14.47
N VAL A 8 -12.17 -1.17 15.07
CA VAL A 8 -12.66 0.07 15.70
C VAL A 8 -13.24 1.03 14.65
N ARG A 9 -12.64 1.12 13.46
CA ARG A 9 -13.18 1.94 12.37
C ARG A 9 -14.49 1.38 11.82
N LEU A 10 -14.65 0.06 11.76
CA LEU A 10 -15.90 -0.60 11.39
C LEU A 10 -17.00 -0.33 12.43
N ALA A 11 -16.68 -0.43 13.73
CA ALA A 11 -17.61 -0.09 14.79
C ALA A 11 -18.04 1.39 14.73
N GLN A 12 -17.09 2.30 14.49
CA GLN A 12 -17.38 3.73 14.27
C GLN A 12 -18.30 3.95 13.06
N LYS A 13 -18.07 3.24 11.95
CA LYS A 13 -18.92 3.30 10.77
C LYS A 13 -20.36 2.89 11.14
N ALA A 14 -20.54 1.75 11.80
CA ALA A 14 -21.85 1.27 12.23
C ALA A 14 -22.57 2.26 13.16
N TYR A 15 -21.84 2.89 14.09
CA TYR A 15 -22.37 3.93 14.96
C TYR A 15 -22.86 5.17 14.18
N TRP A 16 -22.09 5.64 13.19
CA TRP A 16 -22.53 6.77 12.37
C TRP A 16 -23.70 6.41 11.46
N GLU A 17 -23.78 5.17 10.98
CA GLU A 17 -24.92 4.68 10.20
C GLU A 17 -26.20 4.62 11.03
N SER A 18 -26.14 4.15 12.28
CA SER A 18 -27.30 4.14 13.16
C SER A 18 -27.79 5.55 13.46
N LYS A 19 -26.86 6.48 13.79
CA LYS A 19 -27.19 7.89 14.01
C LYS A 19 -27.81 8.57 12.79
N LEU A 20 -27.34 8.23 11.60
CA LEU A 20 -27.93 8.73 10.35
C LEU A 20 -29.36 8.21 10.16
N LYS A 21 -29.60 6.92 10.43
CA LYS A 21 -30.93 6.32 10.34
C LYS A 21 -31.90 6.94 11.34
N GLU A 22 -31.49 7.08 12.60
CA GLU A 22 -32.29 7.75 13.65
C GLU A 22 -32.69 9.16 13.19
N ARG A 23 -31.74 9.97 12.73
CA ARG A 23 -32.03 11.34 12.27
C ARG A 23 -32.98 11.37 11.06
N LEU A 24 -32.83 10.45 10.12
CA LEU A 24 -33.73 10.37 8.96
C LEU A 24 -35.15 9.95 9.37
N GLN A 25 -35.28 9.04 10.34
CA GLN A 25 -36.58 8.65 10.90
C GLN A 25 -37.25 9.82 11.62
N ASP A 26 -36.51 10.56 12.45
CA ASP A 26 -37.03 11.76 13.13
C ASP A 26 -37.54 12.81 12.13
N LEU A 27 -36.80 13.02 11.03
CA LEU A 27 -37.19 13.95 9.98
C LEU A 27 -38.43 13.46 9.22
N ALA A 28 -38.52 12.16 8.93
CA ALA A 28 -39.69 11.57 8.31
C ALA A 28 -40.94 11.69 9.19
N GLN A 29 -40.81 11.44 10.50
CA GLN A 29 -41.90 11.62 11.47
C GLN A 29 -42.38 13.09 11.55
N LYS A 30 -41.47 14.04 11.36
CA LYS A 30 -41.79 15.48 11.28
C LYS A 30 -42.35 15.91 9.93
N GLY A 31 -42.58 14.98 9.00
CA GLY A 31 -43.09 15.27 7.67
C GLY A 31 -42.10 16.00 6.76
N VAL A 32 -40.80 15.95 7.07
CA VAL A 32 -39.77 16.60 6.25
C VAL A 32 -39.52 15.78 5.01
N GLU A 33 -39.76 16.37 3.85
CA GLU A 33 -39.47 15.76 2.55
C GLU A 33 -37.99 15.38 2.41
N THR A 34 -37.71 14.30 1.70
CA THR A 34 -36.36 13.74 1.53
C THR A 34 -35.35 14.75 0.98
N GLN A 35 -35.78 15.65 0.08
CA GLN A 35 -34.93 16.72 -0.45
C GLN A 35 -34.51 17.74 0.61
N LYS A 36 -35.43 18.10 1.52
CA LYS A 36 -35.15 19.01 2.63
C LYS A 36 -34.31 18.30 3.70
N ALA A 37 -34.59 17.03 3.98
CA ALA A 37 -33.79 16.19 4.86
C ALA A 37 -32.33 16.04 4.37
N ALA A 38 -32.10 16.00 3.05
CA ALA A 38 -30.74 15.97 2.51
C ALA A 38 -29.95 17.27 2.74
N ARG A 39 -30.65 18.39 2.92
CA ARG A 39 -30.06 19.70 3.24
C ARG A 39 -29.83 19.90 4.74
N ASP A 40 -30.40 19.05 5.59
CA ASP A 40 -30.23 19.10 7.05
C ASP A 40 -28.73 19.06 7.42
N PRO A 41 -28.24 20.02 8.24
CA PRO A 41 -26.84 20.09 8.61
C PRO A 41 -26.33 18.83 9.32
N GLN A 42 -27.15 18.19 10.16
CA GLN A 42 -26.76 16.98 10.88
C GLN A 42 -26.66 15.79 9.93
N VAL A 43 -27.61 15.62 9.01
CA VAL A 43 -27.54 14.60 7.95
C VAL A 43 -26.28 14.77 7.11
N ARG A 44 -25.95 16.01 6.70
CA ARG A 44 -24.72 16.30 5.95
C ARG A 44 -23.45 15.96 6.75
N HIS A 45 -23.42 16.31 8.02
CA HIS A 45 -22.31 16.00 8.92
C HIS A 45 -22.11 14.49 9.08
N LEU A 46 -23.18 13.74 9.35
CA LEU A 46 -23.13 12.29 9.51
C LEU A 46 -22.66 11.59 8.23
N ARG A 47 -23.16 12.02 7.06
CA ARG A 47 -22.69 11.54 5.76
C ARG A 47 -21.22 11.87 5.51
N ALA A 48 -20.73 13.02 5.96
CA ALA A 48 -19.30 13.36 5.88
C ALA A 48 -18.46 12.44 6.77
N LYS A 49 -18.90 12.16 8.01
CA LYS A 49 -18.24 11.24 8.93
C LYS A 49 -18.19 9.80 8.40
N LEU A 50 -19.25 9.35 7.75
CA LEU A 50 -19.27 8.05 7.07
C LEU A 50 -18.25 7.96 5.95
N ARG A 51 -18.16 8.98 5.09
CA ARG A 51 -17.16 9.04 4.00
C ARG A 51 -15.73 9.07 4.54
N GLU A 52 -15.47 9.87 5.58
CA GLU A 52 -14.17 9.94 6.25
C GLU A 52 -13.76 8.56 6.83
N THR A 53 -14.71 7.87 7.46
CA THR A 53 -14.48 6.56 8.07
C THR A 53 -14.25 5.47 7.02
N ALA A 54 -15.03 5.49 5.93
CA ALA A 54 -14.87 4.58 4.80
C ALA A 54 -13.48 4.73 4.15
N ALA A 55 -13.07 5.96 3.84
CA ALA A 55 -11.75 6.24 3.26
C ALA A 55 -10.61 5.75 4.16
N ARG A 56 -10.76 5.85 5.49
CA ARG A 56 -9.78 5.29 6.44
C ARG A 56 -9.73 3.77 6.41
N ILE A 57 -10.89 3.11 6.32
CA ILE A 57 -10.95 1.64 6.21
C ILE A 57 -10.24 1.19 4.92
N GLU A 58 -10.55 1.83 3.78
CA GLU A 58 -9.90 1.54 2.50
C GLU A 58 -8.39 1.72 2.55
N ALA A 59 -7.91 2.78 3.21
CA ALA A 59 -6.47 3.00 3.39
C ALA A 59 -5.81 1.90 4.22
N ILE A 60 -6.46 1.42 5.28
CA ILE A 60 -5.97 0.29 6.09
C ILE A 60 -5.91 -0.97 5.23
N GLU A 61 -6.95 -1.26 4.46
CA GLU A 61 -6.99 -2.42 3.56
C GLU A 61 -5.91 -2.35 2.47
N ALA A 62 -5.65 -1.16 1.91
CA ALA A 62 -4.59 -0.97 0.93
C ALA A 62 -3.20 -1.25 1.54
N ILE A 63 -2.98 -0.87 2.79
CA ILE A 63 -1.75 -1.17 3.52
C ILE A 63 -1.64 -2.68 3.78
N GLU A 64 -2.72 -3.33 4.22
CA GLU A 64 -2.78 -4.78 4.45
C GLU A 64 -2.43 -5.55 3.17
N ARG A 65 -3.02 -5.18 2.02
CA ARG A 65 -2.70 -5.80 0.71
C ARG A 65 -1.24 -5.62 0.32
N LYS A 66 -0.68 -4.41 0.45
CA LYS A 66 0.75 -4.15 0.17
C LYS A 66 1.66 -4.99 1.07
N ASN A 67 1.30 -5.15 2.33
CA ASN A 67 2.07 -5.98 3.26
C ASN A 67 2.01 -7.47 2.87
N GLN A 68 0.85 -7.97 2.44
CA GLN A 68 0.70 -9.33 1.93
C GLN A 68 1.53 -9.55 0.66
N GLU A 69 1.48 -8.64 -0.31
CA GLU A 69 2.32 -8.71 -1.52
C GLU A 69 3.82 -8.71 -1.19
N MET A 70 4.23 -7.86 -0.26
CA MET A 70 5.63 -7.79 0.19
C MET A 70 6.05 -9.09 0.90
N ALA A 71 5.17 -9.68 1.71
CA ALA A 71 5.42 -10.97 2.35
C ALA A 71 5.56 -12.10 1.31
N GLN A 72 4.69 -12.14 0.30
CA GLN A 72 4.80 -13.10 -0.80
C GLN A 72 6.10 -12.92 -1.60
N LYS A 73 6.47 -11.67 -1.93
CA LYS A 73 7.75 -11.38 -2.62
C LYS A 73 8.96 -11.79 -1.79
N LYS A 74 8.92 -11.63 -0.46
CA LYS A 74 9.97 -12.11 0.44
C LYS A 74 10.03 -13.63 0.45
N ALA A 75 8.90 -14.31 0.63
CA ALA A 75 8.82 -15.77 0.61
C ALA A 75 9.30 -16.36 -0.71
N GLN A 76 8.95 -15.76 -1.85
CA GLN A 76 9.44 -16.18 -3.17
C GLN A 76 10.96 -15.98 -3.32
N LYS A 77 11.52 -14.88 -2.80
CA LYS A 77 12.98 -14.64 -2.80
C LYS A 77 13.74 -15.59 -1.88
N GLU A 78 13.13 -16.00 -0.76
CA GLU A 78 13.71 -16.95 0.19
C GLU A 78 13.61 -18.39 -0.33
N ALA A 79 12.53 -18.73 -1.04
CA ALA A 79 12.35 -20.02 -1.71
C ALA A 79 13.19 -20.15 -2.99
N GLN A 80 13.62 -19.04 -3.60
CA GLN A 80 14.62 -19.10 -4.67
C GLN A 80 15.95 -19.55 -4.05
N PRO A 81 16.57 -20.63 -4.56
CA PRO A 81 17.86 -21.07 -4.06
C PRO A 81 18.83 -19.91 -4.19
N LYS A 82 19.33 -19.42 -3.05
CA LYS A 82 20.37 -18.38 -2.99
C LYS A 82 21.48 -18.84 -3.93
N LYS A 83 21.59 -18.23 -5.11
CA LYS A 83 22.71 -18.48 -6.02
C LYS A 83 23.95 -18.30 -5.18
N SER A 84 24.60 -19.42 -4.88
CA SER A 84 25.73 -19.46 -3.97
C SER A 84 26.78 -18.45 -4.44
N PRO A 85 27.63 -17.91 -3.56
CA PRO A 85 28.72 -17.03 -3.98
C PRO A 85 29.57 -17.67 -5.11
N LYS A 86 29.64 -19.00 -5.18
CA LYS A 86 30.23 -19.77 -6.30
C LYS A 86 29.54 -19.54 -7.66
N ALA A 87 28.21 -19.46 -7.73
CA ALA A 87 27.47 -19.22 -8.98
C ALA A 87 27.62 -17.78 -9.50
N LYS A 88 27.69 -16.78 -8.60
CA LYS A 88 28.03 -15.40 -8.97
C LYS A 88 29.47 -15.27 -9.45
N LYS A 89 30.42 -15.96 -8.79
CA LYS A 89 31.83 -15.96 -9.18
C LYS A 89 32.03 -16.60 -10.56
N ARG A 90 31.38 -17.74 -10.83
CA ARG A 90 31.42 -18.41 -12.13
C ARG A 90 30.88 -17.54 -13.28
N LYS A 91 29.74 -16.86 -13.11
CA LYS A 91 29.23 -15.93 -14.13
C LYS A 91 30.16 -14.73 -14.38
N ALA A 92 30.76 -14.18 -13.33
CA ALA A 92 31.72 -13.08 -13.46
C ALA A 92 33.06 -13.53 -14.08
N GLU A 93 33.39 -14.81 -14.01
CA GLU A 93 34.60 -15.41 -14.59
C GLU A 93 34.37 -15.80 -16.06
N GLU A 94 33.17 -16.28 -16.40
CA GLU A 94 32.71 -16.46 -17.78
C GLU A 94 32.67 -15.14 -18.56
N GLU A 95 32.10 -14.06 -18.00
CA GLU A 95 32.11 -12.74 -18.65
C GLU A 95 33.53 -12.19 -18.87
N LYS A 96 34.48 -12.54 -17.99
CA LYS A 96 35.89 -12.16 -18.16
C LYS A 96 36.60 -13.01 -19.21
N GLN A 97 36.23 -14.27 -19.39
CA GLN A 97 36.77 -15.13 -20.45
C GLN A 97 36.22 -14.77 -21.83
N VAL A 98 34.97 -14.27 -21.92
CA VAL A 98 34.36 -13.83 -23.20
C VAL A 98 34.99 -12.51 -23.72
N LEU A 99 35.57 -11.69 -22.84
CA LEU A 99 36.30 -10.50 -23.25
C LEU A 99 37.70 -10.86 -23.80
N SER A 100 37.89 -10.69 -25.11
CA SER A 100 39.18 -10.88 -25.79
C SER A 100 40.33 -10.11 -25.10
N LYS A 101 41.55 -10.68 -25.09
CA LYS A 101 42.80 -10.06 -24.54
C LYS A 101 42.96 -8.58 -24.91
N ARG A 102 42.50 -8.19 -26.10
CA ARG A 102 42.56 -6.80 -26.60
C ARG A 102 41.65 -5.84 -25.82
N GLN A 103 40.45 -6.30 -25.44
CA GLN A 103 39.49 -5.49 -24.68
C GLN A 103 39.92 -5.35 -23.21
N GLN A 104 40.48 -6.40 -22.62
CA GLN A 104 41.03 -6.35 -21.26
C GLN A 104 42.19 -5.36 -21.12
N LYS A 105 43.09 -5.32 -22.13
CA LYS A 105 44.22 -4.37 -22.15
C LYS A 105 43.75 -2.92 -22.31
N LYS A 106 42.69 -2.68 -23.10
CA LYS A 106 42.07 -1.36 -23.28
C LYS A 106 41.41 -0.85 -22.00
N GLN A 107 40.74 -1.74 -21.24
CA GLN A 107 40.15 -1.39 -19.94
C GLN A 107 41.21 -1.10 -18.89
N LYS A 108 42.29 -1.91 -18.79
CA LYS A 108 43.41 -1.61 -17.88
C LYS A 108 44.08 -0.27 -18.19
N LYS A 109 44.30 0.05 -19.47
CA LYS A 109 44.91 1.33 -19.88
C LYS A 109 44.01 2.54 -19.58
N LYS A 110 42.68 2.39 -19.67
CA LYS A 110 41.72 3.43 -19.27
C LYS A 110 41.68 3.62 -17.75
N GLN A 111 41.76 2.54 -16.97
CA GLN A 111 41.78 2.63 -15.51
C GLN A 111 43.08 3.21 -14.97
N GLN A 112 44.22 2.97 -15.62
CA GLN A 112 45.50 3.60 -15.26
C GLN A 112 45.53 5.10 -15.57
N LYS A 113 44.89 5.54 -16.66
CA LYS A 113 44.77 6.96 -17.02
C LYS A 113 43.76 7.76 -16.20
N ALA A 114 42.88 7.10 -15.46
CA ALA A 114 41.87 7.76 -14.63
C ALA A 114 42.31 7.91 -13.16
N LYS A 115 43.49 7.37 -12.80
CA LYS A 115 44.05 7.41 -11.44
C LYS A 115 45.34 8.23 -11.33
N GLY A 116 45.80 8.82 -12.43
CA GLY A 116 46.88 9.81 -12.46
C GLY A 116 46.34 11.08 -13.08
#